data_AF-A0A442VHK5-F1
#
_entry.id   AF-A0A442VHK5-F1
#
_cell.length_a   1.000
_cell.length_b   1.000
_cell.length_c   1.000
_cell.angle_alpha   90.00
_cell.angle_beta   90.00
_cell.angle_gamma   90.00
#
_symmetry.space_group_name_H-M   'P 1'
#
loop_
_entity.id
_entity.type
_entity.pdbx_description
1 polymer ?
#
loop_
_entity_poly.entity_id
_entity_poly.type
_entity_poly.pdbx_seq_one_letter_code
_entity_poly.pdbx_strand_id
1 'polypeptide(L)'
;MLDDPGEVRTYAEREGVRTDQPEKAWQHFLGHNEWIFGFGLDYRFLGILQDEAVVGASDVAGRDAPVSDFLLGATHFTVLVEVKQPGTPLFGGSRARSGAWRLSTDLMESVSQVLQQKADWQVKAETNAAGNYDRDGALIRQRTTDPKCILVIGGDGAFSGSGAERETKFRTFELFRRDSRNIDILTYSELYERAAFVVGRSARQADVHRTNAVED
;
A
#
# COMPACT_ATOMS: atom_id res chain seq x y z
N MET A 1 2.32 -19.02 19.05
CA MET A 1 1.07 -18.57 19.71
C MET A 1 -0.19 -18.82 18.88
N LEU A 2 -0.13 -18.86 17.54
CA LEU A 2 -1.32 -18.63 16.70
C LEU A 2 -2.30 -19.82 16.56
N ASP A 3 -2.00 -20.99 17.10
CA ASP A 3 -2.95 -22.11 17.15
C ASP A 3 -2.82 -23.03 18.37
N ASP A 4 -1.77 -22.91 19.20
CA ASP A 4 -1.60 -23.74 20.40
C ASP A 4 -2.40 -23.21 21.62
N PRO A 5 -3.40 -23.96 22.11
CA PRO A 5 -4.17 -23.59 23.30
C PRO A 5 -3.31 -23.44 24.57
N GLY A 6 -2.19 -24.16 24.67
CA GLY A 6 -1.25 -24.09 25.79
C GLY A 6 -0.52 -22.74 25.86
N GLU A 7 -0.10 -22.22 24.70
CA GLU A 7 0.54 -20.90 24.60
C GLU A 7 -0.46 -19.77 24.87
N VAL A 8 -1.71 -19.89 24.42
CA VAL A 8 -2.76 -18.90 24.69
C VAL A 8 -3.08 -18.86 26.20
N ARG A 9 -3.12 -20.02 26.86
CA ARG A 9 -3.29 -20.08 28.32
C ARG A 9 -2.12 -19.45 29.05
N THR A 10 -0.89 -19.78 28.68
CA THR A 10 0.33 -19.20 29.26
C THR A 10 0.35 -17.68 29.10
N TYR A 11 -0.04 -17.17 27.93
CA TYR A 11 -0.18 -15.74 27.70
C TYR A 11 -1.25 -15.12 28.61
N ALA A 12 -2.43 -15.74 28.71
CA ALA A 12 -3.51 -15.26 29.56
C ALA A 12 -3.09 -15.18 31.05
N GLU A 13 -2.39 -16.19 31.55
CA GLU A 13 -1.85 -16.21 32.91
C GLU A 13 -0.83 -15.08 33.13
N ARG A 14 0.09 -14.89 32.19
CA ARG A 14 1.11 -13.85 32.26
C ARG A 14 0.52 -12.44 32.26
N GLU A 15 -0.49 -12.20 31.44
CA GLU A 15 -1.11 -10.87 31.27
C GLU A 15 -2.30 -10.63 32.22
N GLY A 16 -2.60 -11.57 33.13
CA GLY A 16 -3.73 -11.45 34.07
C GLY A 16 -5.11 -11.50 33.41
N VAL A 17 -5.21 -12.12 32.23
CA VAL A 17 -6.44 -12.31 31.47
C VAL A 17 -7.05 -13.67 31.80
N ARG A 18 -8.37 -13.80 31.65
CA ARG A 18 -9.09 -15.05 31.90
C ARG A 18 -8.58 -16.21 31.03
N THR A 19 -8.13 -17.28 31.68
CA THR A 19 -7.55 -18.48 31.04
C THR A 19 -8.59 -19.47 30.51
N ASP A 20 -9.83 -19.34 30.96
CA ASP A 20 -10.98 -20.13 30.51
C ASP A 20 -11.69 -19.51 29.30
N GLN A 21 -11.25 -18.33 28.84
CA GLN A 21 -11.76 -17.66 27.65
C GLN A 21 -10.60 -17.30 26.70
N PRO A 22 -10.16 -18.24 25.84
CA PRO A 22 -9.08 -18.01 24.88
C PRO A 22 -9.32 -16.76 24.00
N GLU A 23 -10.58 -16.46 23.67
CA GLU A 23 -10.92 -15.25 22.93
C GLU A 23 -10.56 -13.97 23.68
N LYS A 24 -10.66 -13.93 25.01
CA LYS A 24 -10.27 -12.76 25.81
C LYS A 24 -8.77 -12.53 25.79
N ALA A 25 -8.00 -13.60 25.81
CA ALA A 25 -6.56 -13.55 25.61
C ALA A 25 -6.21 -12.99 24.22
N TRP A 26 -6.91 -13.44 23.18
CA TRP A 26 -6.78 -12.90 21.82
C TRP A 26 -7.19 -11.44 21.71
N GLN A 27 -8.33 -11.04 22.29
CA GLN A 27 -8.78 -9.65 22.31
C GLN A 27 -7.77 -8.74 23.02
N HIS A 28 -7.22 -9.19 24.16
CA HIS A 28 -6.17 -8.47 24.89
C HIS A 28 -4.90 -8.34 24.04
N PHE A 29 -4.43 -9.44 23.46
CA PHE A 29 -3.25 -9.46 22.60
C PHE A 29 -3.41 -8.53 21.39
N LEU A 30 -4.52 -8.64 20.68
CA LEU A 30 -4.81 -7.82 19.50
C LEU A 30 -5.05 -6.35 19.85
N GLY A 31 -5.62 -6.06 21.02
CA GLY A 31 -5.74 -4.69 21.54
C GLY A 31 -4.40 -4.06 21.96
N HIS A 32 -3.43 -4.85 22.43
CA HIS A 32 -2.07 -4.36 22.67
C HIS A 32 -1.25 -4.27 21.38
N ASN A 33 -1.66 -5.00 20.35
CA ASN A 33 -1.03 -5.08 19.05
C ASN A 33 -1.95 -4.56 17.94
N GLU A 34 -2.59 -3.41 18.15
CA GLU A 34 -3.56 -2.82 17.19
C GLU A 34 -2.97 -2.63 15.79
N TRP A 35 -1.64 -2.50 15.72
CA TRP A 35 -0.87 -2.45 14.48
C TRP A 35 -1.08 -3.68 13.58
N ILE A 36 -1.43 -4.84 14.14
CA ILE A 36 -1.78 -6.03 13.36
C ILE A 36 -2.95 -5.71 12.44
N PHE A 37 -3.99 -5.03 12.95
CA PHE A 37 -5.18 -4.69 12.17
C PHE A 37 -4.96 -3.56 11.17
N GLY A 38 -4.17 -2.54 11.53
CA GLY A 38 -3.93 -1.39 10.66
C GLY A 38 -2.82 -1.60 9.62
N PHE A 39 -1.79 -2.35 10.00
CA PHE A 39 -0.57 -2.55 9.21
C PHE A 39 -0.42 -4.01 8.77
N GLY A 40 -0.53 -4.96 9.69
CA GLY A 40 -0.15 -6.36 9.48
C GLY A 40 -1.04 -7.17 8.54
N LEU A 41 -2.32 -6.83 8.41
CA LEU A 41 -3.27 -7.61 7.61
C LEU A 41 -3.14 -7.39 6.09
N ASP A 42 -2.52 -6.29 5.64
CA ASP A 42 -2.21 -6.05 4.22
C ASP A 42 -0.72 -5.73 3.99
N TYR A 43 0.13 -5.96 4.99
CA TYR A 43 1.58 -5.82 4.84
C TYR A 43 2.11 -6.94 3.95
N ARG A 44 2.59 -6.59 2.76
CA ARG A 44 3.21 -7.52 1.82
C ARG A 44 4.64 -7.09 1.59
N PHE A 45 5.59 -8.02 1.69
CA PHE A 45 6.98 -7.72 1.32
C PHE A 45 7.03 -7.51 -0.19
N LEU A 46 7.32 -6.27 -0.60
CA LEU A 46 7.44 -5.86 -1.99
C LEU A 46 8.90 -5.52 -2.25
N GLY A 47 9.58 -6.35 -3.05
CA GLY A 47 10.91 -6.05 -3.57
C GLY A 47 10.81 -5.28 -4.88
N ILE A 48 11.69 -4.30 -5.11
CA ILE A 48 11.80 -3.63 -6.41
C ILE A 48 12.38 -4.63 -7.41
N LEU A 49 11.62 -4.97 -8.45
CA LEU A 49 12.09 -5.79 -9.57
C LEU A 49 12.75 -4.92 -10.64
N GLN A 50 12.16 -3.76 -10.92
CA GLN A 50 12.63 -2.84 -11.97
C GLN A 50 12.17 -1.40 -11.71
N ASP A 51 13.09 -0.45 -11.88
CA ASP A 51 12.84 1.00 -11.93
C ASP A 51 12.53 1.41 -13.38
N GLU A 52 11.62 2.39 -13.59
CA GLU A 52 11.16 2.84 -14.92
C GLU A 52 10.79 1.65 -15.84
N ALA A 53 9.97 0.75 -15.31
CA ALA A 53 9.61 -0.49 -15.96
C ALA A 53 8.77 -0.23 -17.23
N VAL A 54 9.26 -0.65 -18.39
CA VAL A 54 8.49 -0.66 -19.64
C VAL A 54 7.43 -1.75 -19.55
N VAL A 55 6.17 -1.37 -19.34
CA VAL A 55 5.05 -2.29 -19.06
C VAL A 55 4.21 -2.63 -20.28
N GLY A 56 4.26 -1.83 -21.35
CA GLY A 56 3.55 -2.11 -22.60
C GLY A 56 4.46 -2.40 -23.80
N ALA A 57 3.82 -2.63 -24.95
CA ALA A 57 4.49 -2.70 -26.24
C ALA A 57 4.74 -1.28 -26.77
N SER A 58 5.85 -1.09 -27.49
CA SER A 58 6.08 0.12 -28.27
C SER A 58 5.20 0.15 -29.52
N ASP A 59 4.96 1.33 -30.09
CA ASP A 59 4.37 1.45 -31.42
C ASP A 59 5.24 0.73 -32.49
N VAL A 60 4.73 0.64 -33.72
CA VAL A 60 5.46 0.00 -34.83
C VAL A 60 6.82 0.66 -35.11
N ALA A 61 6.98 1.93 -34.73
CA ALA A 61 8.22 2.69 -34.86
C ALA A 61 9.12 2.62 -33.61
N GLY A 62 8.77 1.84 -32.59
CA GLY A 62 9.54 1.67 -31.36
C GLY A 62 9.37 2.79 -30.32
N ARG A 63 8.33 3.63 -30.43
CA ARG A 63 8.09 4.79 -29.56
C ARG A 63 6.92 4.55 -28.60
N ASP A 64 6.84 5.40 -27.58
CA ASP A 64 5.68 5.58 -26.70
C ASP A 64 5.25 4.33 -25.90
N ALA A 65 6.19 3.41 -25.64
CA ALA A 65 5.92 2.28 -24.77
C ALA A 65 5.53 2.79 -23.36
N PRO A 66 4.40 2.34 -22.78
CA PRO A 66 4.02 2.69 -21.42
C PRO A 66 5.11 2.31 -20.41
N VAL A 67 5.46 3.27 -19.55
CA VAL A 67 6.46 3.11 -18.48
C VAL A 67 5.80 3.36 -17.13
N SER A 68 6.05 2.50 -16.15
CA SER A 68 5.66 2.67 -14.73
C SER A 68 6.92 2.99 -13.92
N ASP A 69 6.81 3.86 -12.90
CA ASP A 69 7.97 4.26 -12.10
C ASP A 69 8.64 3.06 -11.41
N PHE A 70 7.84 2.13 -10.87
CA PHE A 70 8.38 0.89 -10.30
C PHE A 70 7.50 -0.32 -10.59
N LEU A 71 8.14 -1.42 -10.94
CA LEU A 71 7.56 -2.76 -10.88
C LEU A 71 8.08 -3.47 -9.64
N LEU A 72 7.17 -3.82 -8.73
CA LEU A 72 7.49 -4.53 -7.50
C LEU A 72 7.03 -5.99 -7.58
N GLY A 73 7.72 -6.86 -6.85
CA GLY A 73 7.40 -8.28 -6.72
C GLY A 73 7.07 -8.64 -5.28
N ALA A 74 5.91 -9.27 -5.08
CA ALA A 74 5.59 -10.05 -3.90
C ALA A 74 5.95 -11.54 -4.13
N THR A 75 5.67 -12.41 -3.17
CA THR A 75 5.89 -13.86 -3.30
C THR A 75 5.18 -14.47 -4.51
N HIS A 76 3.99 -13.98 -4.86
CA HIS A 76 3.13 -14.61 -5.87
C HIS A 76 2.62 -13.67 -6.96
N PHE A 77 2.77 -12.35 -6.82
CA PHE A 77 2.19 -11.39 -7.75
C PHE A 77 3.07 -10.13 -7.87
N THR A 78 2.85 -9.36 -8.93
CA THR A 78 3.51 -8.08 -9.17
C THR A 78 2.63 -6.91 -8.76
N VAL A 79 3.24 -5.80 -8.39
CA VAL A 79 2.58 -4.51 -8.08
C VAL A 79 3.20 -3.42 -8.93
N LEU A 80 2.37 -2.59 -9.56
CA LEU A 80 2.84 -1.38 -10.24
C LEU A 80 2.80 -0.20 -9.29
N VAL A 81 3.79 0.68 -9.36
CA VAL A 81 3.79 1.94 -8.62
C VAL A 81 3.93 3.09 -9.59
N GLU A 82 3.07 4.08 -9.43
CA GLU A 82 3.15 5.38 -10.10
C GLU A 82 3.28 6.46 -9.02
N VAL A 83 4.21 7.38 -9.22
CA VAL A 83 4.56 8.45 -8.30
C VAL A 83 4.35 9.80 -8.97
N LYS A 84 3.43 10.59 -8.42
CA LYS A 84 3.24 12.00 -8.79
C LYS A 84 3.84 12.90 -7.73
N GLN A 85 4.08 14.17 -8.08
CA GLN A 85 4.68 15.12 -7.14
C GLN A 85 3.79 15.34 -5.89
N PRO A 86 4.37 15.63 -4.72
CA PRO A 86 3.59 15.91 -3.51
C PRO A 86 2.64 17.10 -3.64
N GLY A 87 2.98 18.06 -4.50
CA GLY A 87 2.17 19.26 -4.78
C GLY A 87 1.05 19.04 -5.79
N THR A 88 0.94 17.85 -6.39
CA THR A 88 -0.10 17.56 -7.37
C THR A 88 -1.49 17.71 -6.74
N PRO A 89 -2.40 18.50 -7.32
CA PRO A 89 -3.73 18.70 -6.75
C PRO A 89 -4.52 17.39 -6.68
N LEU A 90 -5.24 17.15 -5.59
CA LEU A 90 -6.23 16.05 -5.48
C LEU A 90 -7.65 16.51 -5.82
N PHE A 91 -7.88 17.82 -5.77
CA PHE A 91 -9.20 18.43 -5.84
C PHE A 91 -9.23 19.59 -6.83
N GLY A 92 -10.37 19.75 -7.50
CA GLY A 92 -10.68 20.95 -8.27
C GLY A 92 -11.08 22.13 -7.38
N GLY A 93 -11.30 23.30 -8.00
CA GLY A 93 -11.56 24.56 -7.28
C GLY A 93 -12.95 24.73 -6.66
N SER A 94 -13.86 23.74 -6.77
CA SER A 94 -15.24 23.89 -6.28
C SER A 94 -15.92 22.55 -5.98
N ARG A 95 -17.08 22.63 -5.31
CA ARG A 95 -17.96 21.49 -5.08
C ARG A 95 -18.75 21.11 -6.33
N ALA A 96 -19.06 19.82 -6.45
CA ALA A 96 -20.05 19.31 -7.39
C ALA A 96 -21.48 19.55 -6.88
N ARG A 97 -22.47 19.47 -7.78
CA ARG A 97 -23.89 19.60 -7.43
C ARG A 97 -24.37 18.50 -6.47
N SER A 98 -23.68 17.35 -6.46
CA SER A 98 -23.93 16.23 -5.54
C SER A 98 -23.52 16.51 -4.08
N GLY A 99 -22.86 17.63 -3.80
CA GLY A 99 -22.30 17.94 -2.49
C GLY A 99 -20.90 17.38 -2.25
N ALA A 100 -20.40 16.49 -3.12
CA ALA A 100 -19.00 16.07 -3.13
C ALA A 100 -18.08 17.22 -3.58
N TRP A 101 -16.82 17.19 -3.14
CA TRP A 101 -15.81 18.04 -3.73
C TRP A 101 -15.42 17.51 -5.11
N ARG A 102 -15.07 18.37 -6.08
CA ARG A 102 -14.60 17.86 -7.38
C ARG A 102 -13.20 17.30 -7.22
N LEU A 103 -12.93 16.10 -7.74
CA LEU A 103 -11.56 15.60 -7.89
C LEU A 103 -10.84 16.45 -8.95
N SER A 104 -9.52 16.58 -8.82
CA SER A 104 -8.71 17.28 -9.82
C SER A 104 -8.62 16.47 -11.12
N THR A 105 -8.36 17.17 -12.22
CA THR A 105 -8.00 16.51 -13.49
C THR A 105 -6.74 15.68 -13.32
N ASP A 106 -5.72 16.18 -12.61
CA ASP A 106 -4.46 15.48 -12.38
C ASP A 106 -4.65 14.12 -11.69
N LEU A 107 -5.50 14.05 -10.67
CA LEU A 107 -5.79 12.78 -9.98
C LEU A 107 -6.51 11.80 -10.91
N MET A 108 -7.50 12.29 -11.67
CA MET A 108 -8.24 11.43 -12.61
C MET A 108 -7.35 10.91 -13.74
N GLU A 109 -6.50 11.76 -14.32
CA GLU A 109 -5.54 11.37 -15.35
C GLU A 109 -4.51 10.37 -14.80
N SER A 110 -4.03 10.56 -13.57
CA SER A 110 -3.12 9.62 -12.92
C SER A 110 -3.76 8.25 -12.71
N VAL A 111 -5.04 8.20 -12.31
CA VAL A 111 -5.78 6.94 -12.19
C VAL A 111 -5.98 6.28 -13.55
N SER A 112 -6.34 7.04 -14.59
CA SER A 112 -6.43 6.53 -15.97
C SER A 112 -5.10 5.96 -16.47
N GLN A 113 -3.98 6.65 -16.21
CA GLN A 113 -2.65 6.20 -16.57
C GLN A 113 -2.30 4.86 -15.89
N VAL A 114 -2.53 4.75 -14.58
CA VAL A 114 -2.29 3.52 -13.81
C VAL A 114 -3.12 2.35 -14.32
N LEU A 115 -4.39 2.59 -14.67
CA LEU A 115 -5.26 1.56 -15.26
C LEU A 115 -4.74 1.06 -16.61
N GLN A 116 -4.23 1.96 -17.45
CA GLN A 116 -3.65 1.60 -18.75
C GLN A 116 -2.36 0.78 -18.57
N GLN A 117 -1.42 1.28 -17.77
CA GLN A 117 -0.18 0.56 -17.42
C GLN A 117 -0.45 -0.83 -16.87
N LYS A 118 -1.47 -0.96 -16.02
CA LYS A 118 -1.91 -2.24 -15.45
C LYS A 118 -2.38 -3.22 -16.53
N ALA A 119 -3.26 -2.77 -17.42
CA ALA A 119 -3.78 -3.60 -18.50
C ALA A 119 -2.64 -4.07 -19.43
N ASP A 120 -1.74 -3.15 -19.78
CA ASP A 120 -0.59 -3.45 -20.63
C ASP A 120 0.37 -4.43 -19.98
N TRP A 121 0.69 -4.24 -18.68
CA TRP A 121 1.54 -5.15 -17.94
C TRP A 121 0.94 -6.56 -17.87
N GLN A 122 -0.37 -6.66 -17.63
CA GLN A 122 -1.03 -7.96 -17.58
C GLN A 122 -0.89 -8.69 -18.92
N VAL A 123 -1.18 -8.02 -20.04
CA VAL A 123 -1.01 -8.61 -21.38
C VAL A 123 0.45 -9.02 -21.61
N LYS A 124 1.41 -8.15 -21.29
CA LYS A 124 2.84 -8.41 -21.49
C LYS A 124 3.34 -9.59 -20.65
N ALA A 125 2.92 -9.66 -19.40
CA ALA A 125 3.31 -10.73 -18.51
C ALA A 125 2.69 -12.08 -18.88
N GLU A 126 1.44 -12.09 -19.33
CA GLU A 126 0.75 -13.31 -19.80
C GLU A 126 1.32 -13.81 -21.14
N THR A 127 1.61 -12.90 -22.08
CA THR A 127 2.11 -13.26 -23.43
C THR A 127 3.60 -13.60 -23.46
N ASN A 128 4.40 -13.10 -22.51
CA ASN A 128 5.84 -13.34 -22.43
C ASN A 128 6.30 -13.83 -21.05
N ALA A 129 5.56 -14.79 -20.47
CA ALA A 129 5.80 -15.29 -19.11
C ALA A 129 7.23 -15.86 -18.87
N ALA A 130 7.92 -16.31 -19.92
CA ALA A 130 9.28 -16.87 -19.84
C ALA A 130 10.39 -15.89 -20.25
N GLY A 131 10.05 -14.63 -20.56
CA GLY A 131 10.99 -13.66 -21.14
C GLY A 131 11.04 -12.30 -20.44
N ASN A 132 10.45 -12.17 -19.26
CA ASN A 132 10.52 -10.94 -18.46
C ASN A 132 11.57 -11.11 -17.35
N TYR A 133 12.65 -10.33 -17.43
CA TYR A 133 13.76 -10.37 -16.48
C TYR A 133 13.75 -9.10 -15.62
N ASP A 134 14.15 -9.23 -14.37
CA ASP A 134 14.38 -8.11 -13.48
C ASP A 134 15.71 -7.41 -13.78
N ARG A 135 15.98 -6.33 -13.04
CA ARG A 135 17.21 -5.54 -13.21
C ARG A 135 18.50 -6.30 -12.97
N ASP A 136 18.46 -7.39 -12.22
CA ASP A 136 19.60 -8.25 -11.90
C ASP A 136 19.75 -9.41 -12.92
N GLY A 137 18.89 -9.43 -13.95
CA GLY A 137 18.90 -10.44 -15.00
C GLY A 137 18.26 -11.76 -14.59
N ALA A 138 17.55 -11.82 -13.45
CA ALA A 138 16.80 -12.99 -13.04
C ALA A 138 15.39 -12.98 -13.65
N LEU A 139 14.89 -14.16 -14.01
CA LEU A 139 13.53 -14.28 -14.55
C LEU A 139 12.49 -13.92 -13.48
N ILE A 140 11.58 -13.00 -13.81
CA ILE A 140 10.44 -12.64 -12.97
C ILE A 140 9.47 -13.84 -12.97
N ARG A 141 9.34 -14.51 -11.81
CA ARG A 141 8.51 -15.73 -11.64
C ARG A 141 7.14 -15.46 -10.99
N GLN A 142 6.93 -14.24 -10.52
CA GLN A 142 5.67 -13.81 -9.92
C GLN A 142 4.54 -13.87 -10.95
N ARG A 143 3.36 -14.37 -10.55
CA ARG A 143 2.21 -14.44 -11.45
C ARG A 143 1.57 -13.07 -11.59
N THR A 144 1.44 -12.59 -12.81
CA THR A 144 0.72 -11.34 -13.10
C THR A 144 -0.73 -11.66 -13.48
N THR A 145 -1.58 -11.95 -12.50
CA THR A 145 -3.03 -12.07 -12.72
C THR A 145 -3.71 -10.99 -11.89
N ASP A 146 -4.36 -10.02 -12.56
CA ASP A 146 -4.99 -8.86 -11.94
C ASP A 146 -4.03 -8.09 -10.98
N PRO A 147 -2.90 -7.53 -11.47
CA PRO A 147 -1.91 -6.90 -10.62
C PRO A 147 -2.50 -5.73 -9.82
N LYS A 148 -2.00 -5.56 -8.60
CA LYS A 148 -2.30 -4.38 -7.77
C LYS A 148 -1.50 -3.18 -8.27
N CYS A 149 -2.03 -1.99 -8.03
CA CYS A 149 -1.36 -0.74 -8.34
C CYS A 149 -1.33 0.15 -7.10
N ILE A 150 -0.24 0.88 -6.91
CA ILE A 150 -0.11 1.93 -5.90
C ILE A 150 0.11 3.23 -6.64
N LEU A 151 -0.73 4.22 -6.34
CA LEU A 151 -0.55 5.59 -6.80
C LEU A 151 -0.16 6.46 -5.60
N VAL A 152 1.05 7.01 -5.63
CA VAL A 152 1.51 7.98 -4.62
C VAL A 152 1.30 9.39 -5.18
N ILE A 153 0.41 10.17 -4.57
CA ILE A 153 0.01 11.49 -5.11
C ILE A 153 -0.49 12.43 -4.00
N GLY A 154 -0.09 13.69 -4.08
CA GLY A 154 -0.60 14.75 -3.21
C GLY A 154 -0.17 14.63 -1.75
N GLY A 155 -0.55 15.63 -0.94
CA GLY A 155 -0.27 15.68 0.49
C GLY A 155 -1.34 16.44 1.26
N ASP A 156 -1.16 16.57 2.57
CA ASP A 156 -2.18 17.15 3.48
C ASP A 156 -2.67 18.54 3.06
N GLY A 157 -1.81 19.33 2.41
CA GLY A 157 -2.15 20.65 1.88
C GLY A 157 -3.37 20.63 0.94
N ALA A 158 -3.62 19.52 0.23
CA ALA A 158 -4.78 19.37 -0.65
C ALA A 158 -6.12 19.46 0.12
N PHE A 159 -6.14 19.09 1.40
CA PHE A 159 -7.32 19.10 2.27
C PHE A 159 -7.51 20.42 3.03
N SER A 160 -6.65 21.41 2.79
CA SER A 160 -6.81 22.75 3.36
C SER A 160 -8.13 23.43 2.95
N GLY A 161 -8.59 24.34 3.80
CA GLY A 161 -9.85 25.08 3.65
C GLY A 161 -10.54 25.30 4.99
N SER A 162 -11.77 25.79 4.97
CA SER A 162 -12.61 25.83 6.18
C SER A 162 -12.89 24.41 6.71
N GLY A 163 -13.32 24.26 7.96
CA GLY A 163 -13.63 22.95 8.54
C GLY A 163 -14.63 22.14 7.72
N ALA A 164 -15.66 22.80 7.18
CA ALA A 164 -16.65 22.16 6.32
C ALA A 164 -16.11 21.76 4.94
N GLU A 165 -15.19 22.54 4.37
CA GLU A 165 -14.52 22.21 3.10
C GLU A 165 -13.58 21.02 3.29
N ARG A 166 -12.74 21.07 4.32
CA ARG A 166 -11.83 19.99 4.71
C ARG A 166 -12.59 18.68 4.85
N GLU A 167 -13.66 18.66 5.63
CA GLU A 167 -14.48 17.45 5.84
C GLU A 167 -15.07 16.92 4.53
N THR A 168 -15.57 17.80 3.67
CA THR A 168 -16.13 17.40 2.37
C THR A 168 -15.07 16.82 1.45
N LYS A 169 -13.86 17.41 1.43
CA LYS A 169 -12.71 16.90 0.68
C LYS A 169 -12.29 15.52 1.18
N PHE A 170 -12.12 15.34 2.50
CA PHE A 170 -11.81 14.05 3.10
C PHE A 170 -12.85 12.99 2.73
N ARG A 171 -14.13 13.28 2.97
CA ARG A 171 -15.22 12.36 2.62
C ARG A 171 -15.20 11.98 1.14
N THR A 172 -14.99 12.95 0.24
CA THR A 172 -14.93 12.71 -1.20
C THR A 172 -13.77 11.78 -1.56
N PHE A 173 -12.57 12.08 -1.05
CA PHE A 173 -11.36 11.31 -1.34
C PHE A 173 -11.45 9.88 -0.80
N GLU A 174 -11.92 9.71 0.43
CA GLU A 174 -12.12 8.39 1.02
C GLU A 174 -13.13 7.55 0.24
N LEU A 175 -14.27 8.14 -0.14
CA LEU A 175 -15.26 7.42 -0.96
C LEU A 175 -14.68 6.99 -2.31
N PHE A 176 -13.92 7.88 -2.97
CA PHE A 176 -13.32 7.58 -4.26
C PHE A 176 -12.27 6.47 -4.17
N ARG A 177 -11.29 6.58 -3.27
CA ARG A 177 -10.20 5.61 -3.19
C ARG A 177 -10.63 4.25 -2.66
N ARG A 178 -11.59 4.21 -1.73
CA ARG A 178 -12.06 2.93 -1.14
C ARG A 178 -12.95 2.13 -2.07
N ASP A 179 -13.51 2.75 -3.11
CA ASP A 179 -14.25 2.05 -4.18
C ASP A 179 -13.30 1.39 -5.20
N SER A 180 -12.05 1.85 -5.27
CA SER A 180 -11.04 1.30 -6.18
C SER A 180 -10.47 -0.03 -5.67
N ARG A 181 -10.96 -1.15 -6.20
CA ARG A 181 -10.56 -2.50 -5.77
C ARG A 181 -9.05 -2.77 -5.86
N ASN A 182 -8.39 -2.27 -6.90
CA ASN A 182 -7.02 -2.67 -7.25
C ASN A 182 -6.02 -1.51 -7.34
N ILE A 183 -6.43 -0.31 -6.95
CA ILE A 183 -5.57 0.88 -6.94
C ILE A 183 -5.58 1.43 -5.52
N ASP A 184 -4.44 1.34 -4.86
CA ASP A 184 -4.21 1.95 -3.56
C ASP A 184 -3.67 3.36 -3.78
N ILE A 185 -4.49 4.37 -3.48
CA ILE A 185 -4.10 5.78 -3.61
C ILE A 185 -3.62 6.28 -2.25
N LEU A 186 -2.34 6.63 -2.18
CA LEU A 186 -1.65 7.07 -0.97
C LEU A 186 -1.14 8.51 -1.12
N THR A 187 -1.36 9.32 -0.10
CA THR A 187 -0.70 10.62 0.01
C THR A 187 0.71 10.49 0.58
N TYR A 188 1.55 11.49 0.34
CA TYR A 188 2.91 11.52 0.91
C TYR A 188 2.90 11.55 2.43
N SER A 189 1.91 12.18 3.06
CA SER A 189 1.77 12.20 4.51
C SER A 189 1.48 10.82 5.05
N GLU A 190 0.54 10.08 4.43
CA GLU A 190 0.23 8.70 4.82
C GLU A 190 1.44 7.78 4.60
N LEU A 191 2.20 7.97 3.52
CA LEU A 191 3.42 7.22 3.27
C LEU A 191 4.47 7.48 4.35
N TYR A 192 4.66 8.75 4.75
CA TYR A 192 5.56 9.14 5.82
C TYR A 192 5.14 8.58 7.17
N GLU A 193 3.86 8.72 7.54
CA GLU A 193 3.31 8.17 8.79
C GLU A 193 3.54 6.66 8.85
N ARG A 194 3.32 5.97 7.72
CA ARG A 194 3.57 4.54 7.63
C ARG A 194 5.04 4.21 7.85
N ALA A 195 5.94 4.89 7.15
CA ALA A 195 7.38 4.66 7.28
C ALA A 195 7.88 4.96 8.71
N ALA A 196 7.46 6.08 9.29
CA ALA A 196 7.82 6.50 10.64
C ALA A 196 7.36 5.47 11.68
N PHE A 197 6.17 4.90 11.51
CA PHE A 197 5.65 3.86 12.39
C PHE A 197 6.48 2.58 12.34
N VAL A 198 6.85 2.12 11.13
CA VAL A 198 7.70 0.93 10.94
C VAL A 198 9.07 1.14 11.58
N VAL A 199 9.75 2.25 11.26
CA VAL A 199 11.07 2.57 11.83
C VAL A 199 11.00 2.71 13.34
N GLY A 200 9.99 3.40 13.86
CA GLY A 200 9.79 3.58 15.30
C GLY A 200 9.57 2.27 16.06
N ARG A 201 8.95 1.26 15.44
CA ARG A 201 8.83 -0.09 16.03
C ARG A 201 10.11 -0.91 15.89
N SER A 202 10.79 -0.85 14.75
CA SER A 202 12.07 -1.53 14.55
C SER A 202 13.11 -1.09 15.60
N ALA A 203 13.13 0.20 15.93
CA ALA A 203 13.98 0.74 16.99
C ALA A 203 13.59 0.18 18.38
N ARG A 204 12.30 0.16 18.72
CA ARG A 204 11.81 -0.38 20.01
C ARG A 204 12.06 -1.89 20.15
N GLN A 205 11.89 -2.67 19.08
CA GLN A 205 12.19 -4.11 19.11
C GLN A 205 13.69 -4.39 19.23
N ALA A 206 14.54 -3.60 18.58
CA ALA A 206 15.99 -3.70 18.73
C ALA A 206 16.45 -3.37 20.16
N ASP A 207 15.84 -2.38 20.82
CA ASP A 207 16.14 -2.03 22.21
C ASP A 207 15.69 -3.11 23.20
N VAL A 208 14.49 -3.68 23.04
CA VAL A 208 14.00 -4.79 23.87
C VAL A 208 14.90 -6.03 23.72
N HIS A 209 15.33 -6.34 22.50
CA HIS A 209 16.23 -7.47 22.27
C HIS A 209 17.63 -7.25 22.87
N ARG A 210 18.13 -6.01 22.83
CA ARG A 210 19.40 -5.63 23.45
C ARG A 210 19.33 -5.64 24.99
N THR A 211 18.17 -5.30 25.56
CA THR A 211 17.97 -5.31 27.02
C THR A 211 17.90 -6.75 27.55
N ASN A 212 17.20 -7.64 26.84
CA ASN A 212 17.14 -9.07 27.19
C ASN A 212 18.48 -9.81 27.00
N ALA A 213 19.30 -9.39 26.03
CA ALA A 213 20.63 -9.98 25.80
C ALA A 213 21.71 -9.55 26.82
N VAL A 214 21.37 -8.64 27.75
CA VAL A 214 22.27 -8.16 28.81
C VAL A 214 21.89 -8.77 30.17
N GLU A 215 20.73 -9.43 30.27
CA GLU A 215 20.25 -10.11 31.47
C GLU A 215 20.46 -11.64 31.46
N ASP A 216 21.04 -12.20 30.39
CA ASP A 216 21.56 -13.58 30.29
C ASP A 216 23.10 -13.61 30.35
#